data_AF-A0A3N5JUJ7-F1
#
_entry.id   AF-A0A3N5JUJ7-F1
#
_cell.length_a   1.000
_cell.length_b   1.000
_cell.length_c   1.000
_cell.angle_alpha   90.00
_cell.angle_beta   90.00
_cell.angle_gamma   90.00
#
_symmetry.space_group_name_H-M   'P 1'
#
loop_
_entity.id
_entity.type
_entity.pdbx_description
1 polymer ?
#
loop_
_entity_poly.entity_id
_entity_poly.type
_entity_poly.pdbx_seq_one_letter_code
_entity_poly.pdbx_strand_id
1 'polypeptide(L)'
;MNRRLTSLLALVALAVSGAVWAGGPGVGQDIGILDDAETAALVYMREEEKLARDVYLSLHELWGSLVFVNIADAEQRHMDTMGKMLDLYGIPDPVVSDAVGAFSAASGLGTWYAELMDRGNDSLVEAFRVGGYIEEMDIRDLQLAIAATDEQPLLNAYTNLLAGSRNHLRAFVAHLTALGVDYEAQVLEQAEVDAIVEDYSDVVPNEGFTINANLSDAWYYPETDGQGFFLAVFPDQRKILLAWFTYDTELPGVEVTANLGDPGQRWLTAQGSYAGAQAELQLYSSGGGLFDRSPPVPVHEQIGSILLQFEDCANGTVFYDIPALGEAYRTGLIPIRRVALDNVTHCERADQP
;
A
#
# COMPACT_ATOMS: atom_id res chain seq x y z
N MET A 1 -80.82 14.22 45.16
CA MET A 1 -81.22 13.10 46.03
C MET A 1 -80.03 12.16 46.18
N ASN A 2 -79.61 11.90 47.42
CA ASN A 2 -78.72 10.83 47.92
C ASN A 2 -77.30 10.58 47.33
N ARG A 3 -76.32 11.08 48.10
CA ARG A 3 -75.25 10.34 48.84
C ARG A 3 -74.67 9.02 48.28
N ARG A 4 -73.33 9.05 48.22
CA ARG A 4 -72.30 8.11 48.75
C ARG A 4 -71.61 7.10 47.81
N LEU A 5 -70.31 7.36 47.67
CA LEU A 5 -69.13 6.48 47.80
C LEU A 5 -69.21 5.02 47.30
N THR A 6 -68.28 4.69 46.40
CA THR A 6 -67.46 3.47 46.48
C THR A 6 -66.11 3.72 45.81
N SER A 7 -65.03 3.55 46.57
CA SER A 7 -63.67 3.44 46.08
C SER A 7 -63.45 2.04 45.50
N LEU A 8 -62.85 1.93 44.32
CA LEU A 8 -62.17 0.71 43.88
C LEU A 8 -60.81 1.09 43.30
N LEU A 9 -59.76 0.53 43.92
CA LEU A 9 -58.41 0.41 43.39
C LEU A 9 -58.48 -0.31 42.03
N ALA A 10 -57.94 0.32 40.97
CA ALA A 10 -57.55 -0.37 39.76
C ALA A 10 -56.01 -0.47 39.73
N LEU A 11 -55.50 -1.70 39.86
CA LEU A 11 -54.14 -2.06 39.52
C LEU A 11 -53.88 -1.66 38.06
N VAL A 12 -52.94 -0.74 37.82
CA VAL A 12 -52.39 -0.51 36.48
C VAL A 12 -51.23 -1.48 36.30
N ALA A 13 -51.47 -2.58 35.59
CA ALA A 13 -50.40 -3.39 35.03
C ALA A 13 -49.82 -2.65 33.82
N LEU A 14 -48.62 -2.08 33.95
CA LEU A 14 -47.84 -1.64 32.79
C LEU A 14 -47.40 -2.88 32.01
N ALA A 15 -48.06 -3.15 30.89
CA ALA A 15 -47.51 -4.02 29.87
C ALA A 15 -46.38 -3.26 29.17
N VAL A 16 -45.13 -3.58 29.51
CA VAL A 16 -43.96 -3.18 28.72
C VAL A 16 -44.06 -3.95 27.41
N SER A 17 -44.53 -3.27 26.37
CA SER A 17 -44.45 -3.76 25.00
C SER A 17 -42.97 -3.69 24.61
N GLY A 18 -42.29 -4.84 24.69
CA GLY A 18 -40.99 -4.99 24.06
C GLY A 18 -41.16 -4.78 22.57
N ALA A 19 -40.64 -3.66 22.06
CA ALA A 19 -40.41 -3.50 20.63
C ALA A 19 -39.35 -4.52 20.24
N VAL A 20 -39.79 -5.67 19.74
CA VAL A 20 -38.94 -6.59 19.01
C VAL A 20 -38.56 -5.86 17.73
N TRP A 21 -37.33 -5.35 17.68
CA TRP A 21 -36.69 -4.98 16.44
C TRP A 21 -36.45 -6.28 15.66
N ALA A 22 -37.43 -6.68 14.87
CA ALA A 22 -37.21 -7.63 13.80
C ALA A 22 -36.26 -6.95 12.82
N GLY A 23 -35.00 -7.39 12.80
CA GLY A 23 -34.08 -7.05 11.71
C GLY A 23 -34.78 -7.36 10.41
N GLY A 24 -35.00 -6.32 9.59
CA GLY A 24 -35.50 -6.50 8.24
C GLY A 24 -34.56 -7.45 7.49
N PRO A 25 -35.05 -8.18 6.47
CA PRO A 25 -34.16 -8.90 5.58
C PRO A 25 -33.14 -7.90 5.05
N GLY A 26 -31.86 -8.18 5.26
CA GLY A 26 -30.79 -7.39 4.67
C GLY A 26 -31.09 -7.29 3.18
N VAL A 27 -31.26 -6.07 2.69
CA VAL A 27 -31.27 -5.82 1.26
C VAL A 27 -29.89 -6.28 0.80
N GLY A 28 -29.80 -7.46 0.18
CA GLY A 28 -28.58 -7.86 -0.50
C GLY A 28 -28.23 -6.73 -1.46
N GLN A 29 -27.02 -6.18 -1.36
CA GLN A 29 -26.55 -5.27 -2.40
C GLN A 29 -26.68 -5.99 -3.73
N ASP A 30 -27.26 -5.30 -4.72
CA ASP A 30 -27.21 -5.76 -6.10
C ASP A 30 -25.74 -5.72 -6.51
N ILE A 31 -25.12 -6.90 -6.60
CA ILE A 31 -23.71 -7.07 -6.95
C ILE A 31 -23.51 -7.09 -8.47
N GLY A 32 -24.58 -6.99 -9.27
CA GLY A 32 -24.52 -7.16 -10.73
C GLY A 32 -24.48 -8.63 -11.17
N ILE A 33 -24.48 -8.85 -12.48
CA ILE A 33 -24.35 -10.17 -13.10
C ILE A 33 -23.29 -10.04 -14.18
N LEU A 34 -22.18 -10.76 -13.99
CA LEU A 34 -21.08 -10.71 -14.95
C LEU A 34 -21.49 -11.26 -16.30
N ASP A 35 -21.08 -10.57 -17.35
CA ASP A 35 -21.07 -11.08 -18.71
C ASP A 35 -19.86 -12.00 -18.96
N ASP A 36 -19.78 -12.52 -20.19
CA ASP A 36 -18.72 -13.46 -20.58
C ASP A 36 -17.33 -12.79 -20.55
N ALA A 37 -17.23 -11.50 -20.84
CA ALA A 37 -15.97 -10.77 -20.88
C ALA A 37 -15.47 -10.46 -19.47
N GLU A 38 -16.34 -10.02 -18.57
CA GLU A 38 -16.03 -9.78 -17.16
C GLU A 38 -15.65 -11.08 -16.45
N THR A 39 -16.37 -12.16 -16.73
CA THR A 39 -16.02 -13.50 -16.20
C THR A 39 -14.64 -13.93 -16.68
N ALA A 40 -14.33 -13.75 -17.96
CA ALA A 40 -13.03 -14.11 -18.52
C ALA A 40 -11.90 -13.24 -17.93
N ALA A 41 -12.12 -11.94 -17.77
CA ALA A 41 -11.16 -11.02 -17.17
C ALA A 41 -10.87 -11.40 -15.71
N LEU A 42 -11.89 -11.64 -14.89
CA LEU A 42 -11.71 -12.04 -13.49
C LEU A 42 -10.93 -13.36 -13.34
N VAL A 43 -11.25 -14.34 -14.18
CA VAL A 43 -10.52 -15.63 -14.19
C VAL A 43 -9.06 -15.44 -14.61
N TYR A 44 -8.80 -14.57 -15.60
CA TYR A 44 -7.44 -14.28 -16.05
C TYR A 44 -6.63 -13.54 -14.98
N MET A 45 -7.17 -12.44 -14.43
CA MET A 45 -6.56 -11.65 -13.35
C MET A 45 -6.16 -12.52 -12.16
N ARG A 46 -7.00 -13.49 -11.76
CA ARG A 46 -6.68 -14.44 -10.69
C ARG A 46 -5.38 -15.21 -10.93
N GLU A 47 -5.12 -15.65 -12.17
CA GLU A 47 -3.88 -16.35 -12.51
C GLU A 47 -2.73 -15.39 -12.86
N GLU A 48 -3.02 -14.17 -13.30
CA GLU A 48 -2.02 -13.12 -13.59
C GLU A 48 -1.34 -12.63 -12.30
N GLU A 49 -2.12 -12.35 -11.25
CA GLU A 49 -1.59 -12.06 -9.91
C GLU A 49 -0.75 -13.22 -9.36
N LYS A 50 -1.14 -14.46 -9.69
CA LYS A 50 -0.35 -15.66 -9.36
C LYS A 50 0.96 -15.71 -10.14
N LEU A 51 0.96 -15.28 -11.41
CA LEU A 51 2.18 -15.18 -12.22
C LEU A 51 3.16 -14.21 -11.57
N ALA A 52 2.69 -13.01 -11.20
CA ALA A 52 3.51 -12.02 -10.49
C ALA A 52 4.10 -12.60 -9.20
N ARG A 53 3.24 -13.10 -8.30
CA ARG A 53 3.66 -13.74 -7.03
C ARG A 53 4.71 -14.82 -7.24
N ASP A 54 4.43 -15.78 -8.13
CA ASP A 54 5.28 -16.95 -8.32
C ASP A 54 6.64 -16.59 -8.94
N VAL A 55 6.66 -15.64 -9.89
CA VAL A 55 7.92 -15.11 -10.45
C VAL A 55 8.72 -14.41 -9.36
N TYR A 56 8.09 -13.57 -8.54
CA TYR A 56 8.78 -12.83 -7.49
C TYR A 56 9.31 -13.73 -6.38
N LEU A 57 8.55 -14.72 -5.92
CA LEU A 57 9.07 -15.72 -4.96
C LEU A 57 10.33 -16.43 -5.52
N SER A 58 10.30 -16.79 -6.79
CA SER A 58 11.41 -17.49 -7.44
C SER A 58 12.64 -16.59 -7.66
N LEU A 59 12.42 -15.34 -8.08
CA LEU A 59 13.50 -14.36 -8.24
C LEU A 59 14.09 -13.92 -6.89
N HIS A 60 13.29 -13.89 -5.82
CA HIS A 60 13.79 -13.70 -4.46
C HIS A 60 14.73 -14.85 -4.05
N GLU A 61 14.33 -16.10 -4.29
CA GLU A 61 15.19 -17.26 -3.98
C GLU A 61 16.52 -17.21 -4.75
N LEU A 62 16.48 -16.76 -6.00
CA LEU A 62 17.66 -16.67 -6.87
C LEU A 62 18.61 -15.52 -6.48
N TRP A 63 18.07 -14.33 -6.23
CA TRP A 63 18.87 -13.11 -6.09
C TRP A 63 18.95 -12.54 -4.67
N GLY A 64 18.07 -12.98 -3.76
CA GLY A 64 18.03 -12.55 -2.36
C GLY A 64 17.52 -11.13 -2.13
N SER A 65 17.14 -10.38 -3.17
CA SER A 65 16.60 -9.02 -3.01
C SER A 65 15.20 -9.06 -2.39
N LEU A 66 14.97 -8.27 -1.34
CA LEU A 66 13.73 -8.29 -0.58
C LEU A 66 12.58 -7.58 -1.29
N VAL A 67 12.84 -6.75 -2.31
CA VAL A 67 11.77 -6.14 -3.11
C VAL A 67 10.86 -7.22 -3.71
N PHE A 68 11.45 -8.33 -4.20
CA PHE A 68 10.69 -9.43 -4.75
C PHE A 68 9.78 -10.10 -3.71
N VAL A 69 10.29 -10.45 -2.52
CA VAL A 69 9.44 -11.13 -1.52
C VAL A 69 8.40 -10.19 -0.92
N ASN A 70 8.73 -8.90 -0.76
CA ASN A 70 7.77 -7.92 -0.25
C ASN A 70 6.63 -7.69 -1.24
N ILE A 71 6.94 -7.60 -2.54
CA ILE A 71 5.92 -7.48 -3.59
C ILE A 71 5.15 -8.80 -3.73
N ALA A 72 5.80 -9.97 -3.66
CA ALA A 72 5.10 -11.26 -3.65
C ALA A 72 4.08 -11.39 -2.51
N ASP A 73 4.39 -10.85 -1.32
CA ASP A 73 3.44 -10.79 -0.20
C ASP A 73 2.23 -9.88 -0.53
N ALA A 74 2.39 -8.87 -1.39
CA ALA A 74 1.31 -8.04 -1.93
C ALA A 74 0.50 -8.78 -3.00
N GLU A 75 1.16 -9.47 -3.93
CA GLU A 75 0.47 -10.25 -4.96
C GLU A 75 -0.34 -11.41 -4.37
N GLN A 76 0.09 -12.00 -3.26
CA GLN A 76 -0.75 -12.96 -2.54
C GLN A 76 -2.09 -12.33 -2.10
N ARG A 77 -2.09 -11.06 -1.69
CA ARG A 77 -3.31 -10.36 -1.28
C ARG A 77 -4.16 -9.94 -2.47
N HIS A 78 -3.54 -9.57 -3.59
CA HIS A 78 -4.27 -9.34 -4.84
C HIS A 78 -4.93 -10.63 -5.32
N MET A 79 -4.19 -11.73 -5.35
CA MET A 79 -4.72 -13.07 -5.56
C MET A 79 -5.91 -13.35 -4.65
N ASP A 80 -5.78 -13.18 -3.33
CA ASP A 80 -6.86 -13.44 -2.37
C ASP A 80 -8.10 -12.55 -2.63
N THR A 81 -7.89 -11.32 -3.11
CA THR A 81 -8.97 -10.41 -3.50
C THR A 81 -9.71 -10.92 -4.73
N MET A 82 -9.00 -11.37 -5.76
CA MET A 82 -9.60 -11.99 -6.94
C MET A 82 -10.32 -13.30 -6.59
N GLY A 83 -9.76 -14.11 -5.69
CA GLY A 83 -10.41 -15.32 -5.18
C GLY A 83 -11.76 -15.02 -4.50
N LYS A 84 -11.82 -13.97 -3.68
CA LYS A 84 -13.09 -13.51 -3.06
C LYS A 84 -14.10 -13.02 -4.10
N MET A 85 -13.65 -12.39 -5.18
CA MET A 85 -14.55 -11.98 -6.27
C MET A 85 -15.09 -13.20 -7.04
N LEU A 86 -14.26 -14.21 -7.29
CA LEU A 86 -14.70 -15.47 -7.91
C LEU A 86 -15.77 -16.16 -7.04
N ASP A 87 -15.54 -16.24 -5.73
CA ASP A 87 -16.52 -16.76 -4.77
C ASP A 87 -17.83 -15.94 -4.77
N LEU A 88 -17.72 -14.60 -4.81
CA LEU A 88 -18.86 -13.69 -4.81
C LEU A 88 -19.80 -13.93 -6.01
N TYR A 89 -19.23 -14.15 -7.19
CA TYR A 89 -19.99 -14.40 -8.42
C TYR A 89 -20.24 -15.90 -8.70
N GLY A 90 -19.77 -16.79 -7.83
CA GLY A 90 -19.96 -18.24 -7.97
C GLY A 90 -19.18 -18.86 -9.13
N ILE A 91 -18.04 -18.27 -9.50
CA ILE A 91 -17.16 -18.73 -10.58
C ILE A 91 -16.13 -19.72 -10.01
N PRO A 92 -15.88 -20.88 -10.63
CA PRO A 92 -14.84 -21.80 -10.18
C PRO A 92 -13.44 -21.17 -10.23
N ASP A 93 -12.66 -21.31 -9.15
CA ASP A 93 -11.28 -20.81 -9.09
C ASP A 93 -10.38 -21.57 -10.10
N PRO A 94 -9.71 -20.86 -11.04
CA PRO A 94 -8.77 -21.49 -11.98
C PRO A 94 -7.52 -22.04 -11.29
N VAL A 95 -7.16 -21.54 -10.09
CA VAL A 95 -5.97 -21.97 -9.33
C VAL A 95 -6.28 -23.28 -8.60
N VAL A 96 -6.24 -24.39 -9.33
CA VAL A 96 -6.45 -25.75 -8.78
C VAL A 96 -5.24 -26.29 -8.00
N SER A 97 -4.07 -25.69 -8.21
CA SER A 97 -2.84 -25.99 -7.49
C SER A 97 -2.08 -24.70 -7.20
N ASP A 98 -1.82 -24.46 -5.92
CA ASP A 98 -1.06 -23.30 -5.47
C ASP A 98 0.47 -23.52 -5.49
N ALA A 99 0.93 -24.57 -6.19
CA ALA A 99 2.36 -24.76 -6.39
C ALA A 99 2.93 -23.65 -7.28
N VAL A 100 4.13 -23.17 -6.94
CA VAL A 100 4.85 -22.16 -7.73
C VAL A 100 5.06 -22.67 -9.15
N GLY A 101 4.68 -21.86 -10.14
CA GLY A 101 4.80 -22.20 -11.56
C GLY A 101 3.67 -23.08 -12.11
N ALA A 102 2.69 -23.47 -11.28
CA ALA A 102 1.54 -24.25 -11.73
C ALA A 102 0.40 -23.33 -12.18
N PHE A 103 0.08 -23.36 -13.48
CA PHE A 103 -1.01 -22.57 -14.09
C PHE A 103 -1.96 -23.46 -14.87
N SER A 104 -3.19 -23.01 -15.05
CA SER A 104 -4.13 -23.65 -15.95
C SER A 104 -3.61 -23.60 -17.40
N ALA A 105 -3.90 -24.64 -18.18
CA ALA A 105 -3.50 -24.65 -19.59
C ALA A 105 -4.25 -23.59 -20.42
N ALA A 106 -5.40 -23.12 -19.94
CA ALA A 106 -6.27 -22.20 -20.66
C ALA A 106 -5.75 -20.75 -20.63
N SER A 107 -5.05 -20.35 -19.56
CA SER A 107 -4.50 -18.98 -19.46
C SER A 107 -3.22 -18.77 -20.28
N GLY A 108 -2.44 -19.83 -20.53
CA GLY A 108 -1.14 -19.72 -21.19
C GLY A 108 -0.04 -19.11 -20.31
N LEU A 109 -0.36 -18.71 -19.07
CA LEU A 109 0.57 -18.04 -18.16
C LEU A 109 1.72 -18.93 -17.70
N GLY A 110 1.58 -20.26 -17.79
CA GLY A 110 2.70 -21.18 -17.53
C GLY A 110 3.86 -21.04 -18.52
N THR A 111 3.58 -20.64 -19.77
CA THR A 111 4.63 -20.33 -20.75
C THR A 111 5.31 -19.00 -20.40
N TRP A 112 4.52 -17.98 -20.05
CA TRP A 112 5.04 -16.69 -19.59
C TRP A 112 5.91 -16.84 -18.34
N TYR A 113 5.49 -17.63 -17.36
CA TYR A 113 6.30 -17.94 -16.18
C TYR A 113 7.68 -18.47 -16.56
N ALA A 114 7.75 -19.46 -17.46
CA ALA A 114 9.01 -20.03 -17.89
C ALA A 114 9.90 -19.01 -18.62
N GLU A 115 9.32 -18.19 -19.50
CA GLU A 115 10.04 -17.15 -20.24
C GLU A 115 10.55 -16.02 -19.33
N LEU A 116 9.74 -15.58 -18.38
CA LEU A 116 10.10 -14.52 -17.42
C LEU A 116 11.17 -15.01 -16.44
N MET A 117 11.10 -16.28 -16.02
CA MET A 117 12.17 -16.86 -15.20
C MET A 117 13.49 -17.03 -15.96
N ASP A 118 13.45 -17.38 -17.25
CA ASP A 118 14.65 -17.46 -18.09
C ASP A 118 15.32 -16.08 -18.21
N ARG A 119 14.55 -15.04 -18.53
CA ARG A 119 15.01 -13.64 -18.58
C ARG A 119 15.56 -13.17 -17.23
N GLY A 120 14.79 -13.37 -16.15
CA GLY A 120 15.16 -12.91 -14.82
C GLY A 120 16.37 -13.65 -14.23
N ASN A 121 16.73 -14.81 -14.77
CA ASN A 121 17.91 -15.57 -14.37
C ASN A 121 19.22 -15.02 -14.97
N ASP A 122 19.15 -14.15 -15.98
CA ASP A 122 20.34 -13.60 -16.64
C ASP A 122 21.16 -12.68 -15.71
N SER A 123 20.47 -11.79 -14.98
CA SER A 123 21.10 -10.89 -14.02
C SER A 123 20.07 -10.27 -13.07
N LEU A 124 20.51 -9.72 -11.94
CA LEU A 124 19.62 -8.95 -11.05
C LEU A 124 18.98 -7.74 -11.76
N VAL A 125 19.67 -7.11 -12.71
CA VAL A 125 19.10 -6.02 -13.52
C VAL A 125 17.97 -6.54 -14.40
N GLU A 126 18.15 -7.69 -15.07
CA GLU A 126 17.08 -8.32 -15.85
C GLU A 126 15.94 -8.80 -14.96
N ALA A 127 16.22 -9.26 -13.74
CA ALA A 127 15.19 -9.63 -12.77
C ALA A 127 14.31 -8.42 -12.38
N PHE A 128 14.90 -7.24 -12.16
CA PHE A 128 14.12 -6.01 -11.92
C PHE A 128 13.36 -5.55 -13.17
N ARG A 129 13.91 -5.74 -14.38
CA ARG A 129 13.18 -5.48 -15.64
C ARG A 129 12.01 -6.42 -15.85
N VAL A 130 12.15 -7.68 -15.46
CA VAL A 130 11.05 -8.67 -15.43
C VAL A 130 9.98 -8.24 -14.44
N GLY A 131 10.37 -7.75 -13.25
CA GLY A 131 9.46 -7.11 -12.31
C GLY A 131 8.64 -5.99 -12.98
N GLY A 132 9.31 -4.96 -13.50
CA GLY A 132 8.60 -3.88 -14.20
C GLY A 132 7.73 -4.36 -15.36
N TYR A 133 8.20 -5.34 -16.16
CA TYR A 133 7.44 -5.90 -17.28
C TYR A 133 6.10 -6.51 -16.84
N ILE A 134 6.11 -7.26 -15.73
CA ILE A 134 4.91 -7.86 -15.16
C ILE A 134 3.96 -6.76 -14.68
N GLU A 135 4.46 -5.76 -13.96
CA GLU A 135 3.61 -4.67 -13.49
C GLU A 135 3.01 -3.84 -14.62
N GLU A 136 3.74 -3.61 -15.71
CA GLU A 136 3.16 -2.95 -16.89
C GLU A 136 2.08 -3.79 -17.58
N MET A 137 2.27 -5.12 -17.65
CA MET A 137 1.26 -6.06 -18.17
C MET A 137 -0.03 -5.97 -17.35
N ASP A 138 0.12 -6.06 -16.03
CA ASP A 138 -0.98 -6.06 -15.08
C ASP A 138 -1.73 -4.70 -15.09
N ILE A 139 -1.00 -3.58 -15.10
CA ILE A 139 -1.57 -2.24 -15.26
C ILE A 139 -2.42 -2.12 -16.52
N ARG A 140 -1.91 -2.59 -17.67
CA ARG A 140 -2.64 -2.54 -18.94
C ARG A 140 -3.93 -3.36 -18.86
N ASP A 141 -3.83 -4.58 -18.34
CA ASP A 141 -4.95 -5.52 -18.36
C ASP A 141 -6.02 -5.14 -17.32
N LEU A 142 -5.64 -4.55 -16.17
CA LEU A 142 -6.54 -3.92 -15.21
C LEU A 142 -7.24 -2.69 -15.78
N GLN A 143 -6.54 -1.81 -16.51
CA GLN A 143 -7.17 -0.66 -17.16
C GLN A 143 -8.24 -1.09 -18.17
N LEU A 144 -7.98 -2.16 -18.93
CA LEU A 144 -8.94 -2.74 -19.85
C LEU A 144 -10.14 -3.35 -19.10
N ALA A 145 -9.90 -4.07 -18.01
CA ALA A 145 -10.96 -4.66 -17.19
C ALA A 145 -11.86 -3.59 -16.55
N ILE A 146 -11.27 -2.54 -15.96
CA ILE A 146 -11.99 -1.40 -15.38
C ILE A 146 -12.86 -0.69 -16.42
N ALA A 147 -12.35 -0.50 -17.63
CA ALA A 147 -13.10 0.16 -18.70
C ALA A 147 -14.27 -0.69 -19.25
N ALA A 148 -14.25 -2.01 -19.01
CA ALA A 148 -15.21 -2.96 -19.57
C ALA A 148 -16.35 -3.34 -18.61
N THR A 149 -16.23 -3.07 -17.31
CA THR A 149 -17.18 -3.49 -16.26
C THR A 149 -17.99 -2.32 -15.70
N ASP A 150 -19.25 -2.57 -15.33
CA ASP A 150 -20.07 -1.63 -14.54
C ASP A 150 -20.40 -2.14 -13.13
N GLU A 151 -19.89 -3.31 -12.76
CA GLU A 151 -20.05 -3.93 -11.47
C GLU A 151 -19.15 -3.29 -10.43
N GLN A 152 -19.77 -2.54 -9.52
CA GLN A 152 -19.07 -1.83 -8.46
C GLN A 152 -18.10 -2.71 -7.63
N PRO A 153 -18.41 -3.98 -7.28
CA PRO A 153 -17.45 -4.83 -6.59
C PRO A 153 -16.16 -5.08 -7.38
N LEU A 154 -16.27 -5.29 -8.70
CA LEU A 154 -15.11 -5.48 -9.57
C LEU A 154 -14.34 -4.18 -9.79
N LEU A 155 -15.04 -3.07 -10.02
CA LEU A 155 -14.41 -1.75 -10.13
C LEU A 155 -13.55 -1.42 -8.92
N ASN A 156 -14.06 -1.64 -7.71
CA ASN A 156 -13.31 -1.40 -6.48
C ASN A 156 -12.08 -2.32 -6.40
N ALA A 157 -12.26 -3.62 -6.68
CA ALA A 157 -11.17 -4.58 -6.63
C ALA A 157 -10.06 -4.25 -7.64
N TYR A 158 -10.40 -4.06 -8.91
CA TYR A 158 -9.43 -3.75 -9.96
C TYR A 158 -8.75 -2.39 -9.76
N THR A 159 -9.46 -1.38 -9.27
CA THR A 159 -8.85 -0.06 -9.00
C THR A 159 -7.80 -0.16 -7.89
N ASN A 160 -8.03 -0.99 -6.88
CA ASN A 160 -7.05 -1.24 -5.82
C ASN A 160 -5.82 -1.97 -6.31
N LEU A 161 -6.02 -3.05 -7.09
CA LEU A 161 -4.93 -3.78 -7.73
C LEU A 161 -4.10 -2.82 -8.59
N LEU A 162 -4.75 -2.01 -9.45
CA LEU A 162 -4.08 -1.04 -10.32
C LEU A 162 -3.23 -0.04 -9.53
N ALA A 163 -3.70 0.41 -8.36
CA ALA A 163 -2.91 1.26 -7.48
C ALA A 163 -1.67 0.52 -6.92
N GLY A 164 -1.83 -0.74 -6.54
CA GLY A 164 -0.77 -1.65 -6.12
C GLY A 164 0.29 -1.84 -7.22
N SER A 165 -0.12 -2.25 -8.42
CA SER A 165 0.77 -2.53 -9.55
C SER A 165 1.56 -1.29 -9.98
N ARG A 166 0.95 -0.09 -9.92
CA ARG A 166 1.68 1.18 -10.12
C ARG A 166 2.76 1.41 -9.06
N ASN A 167 2.50 1.05 -7.80
CA ASN A 167 3.51 1.15 -6.73
C ASN A 167 4.62 0.10 -6.88
N HIS A 168 4.28 -1.11 -7.32
CA HIS A 168 5.26 -2.15 -7.62
C HIS A 168 6.16 -1.73 -8.81
N LEU A 169 5.58 -1.19 -9.89
CA LEU A 169 6.33 -0.67 -11.04
C LEU A 169 7.33 0.39 -10.57
N ARG A 170 6.86 1.36 -9.79
CA ARG A 170 7.71 2.39 -9.19
C ARG A 170 8.84 1.81 -8.35
N ALA A 171 8.58 0.76 -7.56
CA ALA A 171 9.60 0.11 -6.74
C ALA A 171 10.68 -0.57 -7.61
N PHE A 172 10.29 -1.33 -8.64
CA PHE A 172 11.26 -1.94 -9.55
C PHE A 172 12.07 -0.91 -10.34
N VAL A 173 11.44 0.15 -10.83
CA VAL A 173 12.14 1.23 -11.53
C VAL A 173 13.11 1.94 -10.59
N ALA A 174 12.72 2.23 -9.35
CA ALA A 174 13.61 2.83 -8.35
C ALA A 174 14.86 1.98 -8.08
N HIS A 175 14.73 0.64 -8.06
CA HIS A 175 15.87 -0.26 -7.94
C HIS A 175 16.81 -0.20 -9.15
N LEU A 176 16.27 -0.12 -10.37
CA LEU A 176 17.06 0.04 -11.57
C LEU A 176 17.81 1.39 -11.56
N THR A 177 17.11 2.47 -11.23
CA THR A 177 17.71 3.81 -11.13
C THR A 177 18.82 3.86 -10.08
N ALA A 178 18.65 3.20 -8.94
CA ALA A 178 19.68 3.09 -7.91
C ALA A 178 20.95 2.36 -8.37
N LEU A 179 20.83 1.49 -9.38
CA LEU A 179 21.95 0.83 -10.06
C LEU A 179 22.51 1.63 -11.24
N GLY A 180 22.00 2.84 -11.49
CA GLY A 180 22.36 3.68 -12.63
C GLY A 180 21.83 3.16 -13.96
N VAL A 181 20.71 2.41 -13.93
CA VAL A 181 20.04 1.86 -15.10
C VAL A 181 18.70 2.57 -15.29
N ASP A 182 18.51 3.17 -16.45
CA ASP A 182 17.22 3.73 -16.85
C ASP A 182 16.27 2.60 -17.26
N TYR A 183 14.99 2.74 -16.91
CA TYR A 183 13.95 1.80 -17.29
C TYR A 183 13.28 2.22 -18.60
N GLU A 184 13.25 1.32 -19.56
CA GLU A 184 12.50 1.49 -20.81
C GLU A 184 11.20 0.68 -20.69
N ALA A 185 10.07 1.33 -20.98
CA ALA A 185 8.76 0.71 -21.02
C ALA A 185 8.72 -0.41 -22.06
N GLN A 186 8.10 -1.53 -21.70
CA GLN A 186 8.08 -2.76 -22.50
C GLN A 186 6.67 -3.13 -22.96
N VAL A 187 5.64 -2.64 -22.26
CA VAL A 187 4.23 -2.99 -22.53
C VAL A 187 3.38 -1.74 -22.69
N LEU A 188 3.50 -0.78 -21.76
CA LEU A 188 2.82 0.51 -21.82
C LEU A 188 3.60 1.48 -22.72
N GLU A 189 2.96 2.59 -23.06
CA GLU A 189 3.67 3.69 -23.71
C GLU A 189 4.67 4.32 -22.73
N GLN A 190 5.86 4.69 -23.19
CA GLN A 190 6.91 5.25 -22.32
C GLN A 190 6.41 6.46 -21.52
N ALA A 191 5.65 7.36 -22.14
CA ALA A 191 5.12 8.53 -21.47
C ALA A 191 4.15 8.21 -20.32
N GLU A 192 3.47 7.06 -20.39
CA GLU A 192 2.61 6.59 -19.31
C GLU A 192 3.44 6.03 -18.15
N VAL A 193 4.48 5.24 -18.45
CA VAL A 193 5.43 4.76 -17.43
C VAL A 193 6.15 5.94 -16.76
N ASP A 194 6.61 6.92 -17.53
CA ASP A 194 7.24 8.13 -17.00
C ASP A 194 6.27 8.87 -16.07
N ALA A 195 5.00 9.03 -16.47
CA ALA A 195 3.98 9.63 -15.62
C ALA A 195 3.74 8.81 -14.33
N ILE A 196 3.72 7.48 -14.41
CA ILE A 196 3.59 6.64 -13.21
C ILE A 196 4.79 6.84 -12.29
N VAL A 197 6.02 6.84 -12.82
CA VAL A 197 7.25 6.82 -12.03
C VAL A 197 7.63 8.20 -11.48
N GLU A 198 7.43 9.26 -12.26
CA GLU A 198 7.86 10.63 -11.93
C GLU A 198 6.76 11.45 -11.26
N ASP A 199 5.47 11.15 -11.53
CA ASP A 199 4.35 11.89 -10.98
C ASP A 199 3.68 11.13 -9.81
N TYR A 200 3.87 11.68 -8.62
CA TYR A 200 3.24 11.19 -7.40
C TYR A 200 1.90 11.89 -7.08
N SER A 201 1.46 12.85 -7.90
CA SER A 201 0.17 13.53 -7.72
C SER A 201 -1.03 12.67 -8.11
N ASP A 202 -0.81 11.66 -8.95
CA ASP A 202 -1.79 10.65 -9.38
C ASP A 202 -1.70 9.35 -8.57
N VAL A 203 -1.05 9.37 -7.40
CA VAL A 203 -1.07 8.22 -6.50
C VAL A 203 -2.49 8.04 -5.98
N VAL A 204 -3.20 7.06 -6.55
CA VAL A 204 -4.59 6.75 -6.16
C VAL A 204 -4.58 6.13 -4.76
N PRO A 205 -5.40 6.62 -3.81
CA PRO A 205 -5.52 6.00 -2.50
C PRO A 205 -5.94 4.54 -2.63
N ASN A 206 -5.40 3.67 -1.77
CA ASN A 206 -5.90 2.30 -1.67
C ASN A 206 -7.35 2.32 -1.12
N GLU A 207 -8.33 2.00 -1.98
CA GLU A 207 -9.77 2.01 -1.68
C GLU A 207 -10.18 0.73 -0.93
N GLY A 208 -9.90 0.70 0.37
CA GLY A 208 -10.20 -0.48 1.19
C GLY A 208 -9.39 -0.52 2.47
N PHE A 209 -8.45 0.40 2.61
CA PHE A 209 -7.66 0.62 3.79
C PHE A 209 -7.84 2.04 4.31
N THR A 210 -7.95 2.19 5.63
CA THR A 210 -8.00 3.50 6.28
C THR A 210 -6.94 3.60 7.39
N ILE A 211 -6.17 4.68 7.35
CA ILE A 211 -5.20 5.02 8.38
C ILE A 211 -5.91 5.12 9.73
N ASN A 212 -5.42 4.34 10.70
CA ASN A 212 -5.93 4.29 12.07
C ASN A 212 -4.80 4.40 13.11
N ALA A 213 -5.18 4.56 14.38
CA ALA A 213 -4.23 4.81 15.48
C ALA A 213 -3.14 3.73 15.59
N ASN A 214 -3.48 2.49 15.23
CA ASN A 214 -2.61 1.34 15.35
C ASN A 214 -1.57 1.25 14.24
N LEU A 215 -1.45 2.22 13.33
CA LEU A 215 -0.29 2.36 12.45
C LEU A 215 0.89 3.10 13.11
N SER A 216 0.67 3.68 14.29
CA SER A 216 1.73 4.35 15.04
C SER A 216 2.80 3.35 15.46
N ASP A 217 3.97 3.41 14.83
CA ASP A 217 5.06 2.45 15.06
C ASP A 217 6.38 2.89 14.42
N ALA A 218 7.40 2.05 14.55
CA ALA A 218 8.60 2.07 13.72
C ALA A 218 8.36 1.36 12.37
N TRP A 219 8.82 2.00 11.31
CA TRP A 219 8.74 1.56 9.92
C TRP A 219 10.11 1.74 9.27
N TYR A 220 10.50 0.86 8.36
CA TYR A 220 11.82 0.93 7.74
C TYR A 220 11.81 0.29 6.35
N TYR A 221 12.85 0.56 5.56
CA TYR A 221 13.07 -0.16 4.32
C TYR A 221 14.13 -1.24 4.51
N PRO A 222 13.81 -2.55 4.39
CA PRO A 222 14.76 -3.63 4.66
C PRO A 222 16.04 -3.59 3.82
N GLU A 223 15.98 -3.12 2.57
CA GLU A 223 17.15 -3.03 1.68
C GLU A 223 18.13 -1.92 2.09
N THR A 224 17.69 -0.98 2.92
CA THR A 224 18.54 0.08 3.48
C THR A 224 18.42 0.12 5.00
N ASP A 225 18.55 -1.04 5.64
CA ASP A 225 18.52 -1.15 7.09
C ASP A 225 19.54 -0.21 7.76
N GLY A 226 19.19 0.30 8.94
CA GLY A 226 19.92 1.35 9.65
C GLY A 226 19.30 2.75 9.50
N GLN A 227 18.30 2.93 8.65
CA GLN A 227 17.46 4.13 8.58
C GLN A 227 15.97 3.77 8.63
N GLY A 228 15.11 4.74 8.91
CA GLY A 228 13.67 4.49 8.94
C GLY A 228 12.85 5.61 9.57
N PHE A 229 11.59 5.29 9.81
CA PHE A 229 10.54 6.22 10.15
C PHE A 229 9.88 5.81 11.47
N PHE A 230 9.52 6.80 12.28
CA PHE A 230 8.61 6.65 13.39
C PHE A 230 7.35 7.44 13.11
N LEU A 231 6.22 6.75 13.14
CA LEU A 231 4.91 7.33 12.84
C LEU A 231 4.08 7.44 14.11
N ALA A 232 3.36 8.54 14.27
CA ALA A 232 2.37 8.75 15.30
C ALA A 232 1.08 9.28 14.67
N VAL A 233 0.02 8.48 14.71
CA VAL A 233 -1.30 8.81 14.17
C VAL A 233 -2.17 9.42 15.27
N PHE A 234 -2.83 10.54 14.96
CA PHE A 234 -3.74 11.27 15.85
C PHE A 234 -5.15 11.29 15.24
N PRO A 235 -5.99 10.26 15.47
CA PRO A 235 -7.28 10.12 14.78
C PRO A 235 -8.27 11.26 15.03
N ASP A 236 -8.38 11.73 16.27
CA ASP A 236 -9.28 12.83 16.63
C ASP A 236 -8.98 14.12 15.86
N GLN A 237 -7.72 14.32 15.48
CA GLN A 237 -7.25 15.48 14.72
C GLN A 237 -7.12 15.19 13.22
N ARG A 238 -7.25 13.93 12.79
CA ARG A 238 -6.91 13.44 11.45
C ARG A 238 -5.51 13.88 11.00
N LYS A 239 -4.55 13.77 11.91
CA LYS A 239 -3.15 14.13 11.66
C LYS A 239 -2.21 12.96 11.87
N ILE A 240 -1.08 13.00 11.20
CA ILE A 240 0.05 12.11 11.46
C ILE A 240 1.32 12.96 11.63
N LEU A 241 2.18 12.50 12.54
CA LEU A 241 3.54 12.96 12.71
C LEU A 241 4.48 11.83 12.27
N LEU A 242 5.51 12.18 11.52
CA LEU A 242 6.56 11.29 11.05
C LEU A 242 7.91 11.87 11.51
N ALA A 243 8.76 11.03 12.09
CA ALA A 243 10.17 11.33 12.28
C ALA A 243 10.99 10.39 11.42
N TRP A 244 11.91 10.92 10.62
CA TRP A 244 12.74 10.15 9.70
C TRP A 244 14.20 10.23 10.15
N PHE A 245 14.74 9.09 10.56
CA PHE A 245 16.17 8.91 10.74
C PHE A 245 16.79 8.44 9.44
N THR A 246 17.77 9.17 8.93
CA THR A 246 18.45 8.89 7.66
C THR A 246 19.87 9.44 7.68
N TYR A 247 20.51 9.50 6.53
CA TYR A 247 21.89 9.92 6.35
C TYR A 247 21.98 11.03 5.30
N ASP A 248 23.11 11.73 5.30
CA ASP A 248 23.43 12.71 4.27
C ASP A 248 23.58 12.05 2.90
N THR A 249 23.35 12.82 1.83
CA THR A 249 23.42 12.30 0.45
C THR A 249 24.85 11.99 0.01
N GLU A 250 25.84 12.54 0.72
CA GLU A 250 27.26 12.28 0.53
C GLU A 250 27.92 12.10 1.90
N LEU A 251 28.89 11.19 1.99
CA LEU A 251 29.64 11.02 3.23
C LEU A 251 30.39 12.31 3.56
N PRO A 252 30.30 12.81 4.80
CA PRO A 252 31.12 13.92 5.24
C PRO A 252 32.61 13.61 5.04
N GLY A 253 33.41 14.65 4.77
CA GLY A 253 34.86 14.51 4.74
C GLY A 253 35.39 13.92 6.06
N VAL A 254 36.48 13.16 5.99
CA VAL A 254 37.05 12.40 7.12
C VAL A 254 37.45 13.28 8.31
N GLU A 255 37.62 14.58 8.07
CA GLU A 255 37.91 15.61 9.06
C GLU A 255 36.68 16.08 9.85
N VAL A 256 35.47 15.86 9.34
CA VAL A 256 34.23 16.22 10.01
C VAL A 256 33.97 15.21 11.13
N THR A 257 33.84 15.70 12.37
CA THR A 257 33.59 14.83 13.53
C THR A 257 32.39 15.34 14.33
N ALA A 258 31.66 14.41 14.93
CA ALA A 258 30.60 14.70 15.90
C ALA A 258 31.08 14.31 17.30
N ASN A 259 30.67 15.08 18.32
CA ASN A 259 30.97 14.72 19.71
C ASN A 259 30.20 13.47 20.18
N LEU A 260 29.08 13.16 19.52
CA LEU A 260 28.23 12.00 19.76
C LEU A 260 27.56 11.60 18.43
N GLY A 261 27.58 10.31 18.10
CA GLY A 261 27.03 9.79 16.84
C GLY A 261 27.95 9.99 15.66
N ASP A 262 27.39 9.81 14.46
CA ASP A 262 28.10 10.02 13.18
C ASP A 262 27.69 11.38 12.57
N PRO A 263 28.64 12.19 12.05
CA PRO A 263 28.33 13.50 11.48
C PRO A 263 27.42 13.48 10.25
N GLY A 264 27.29 12.32 9.57
CA GLY A 264 26.41 12.11 8.44
C GLY A 264 24.96 11.80 8.83
N GLN A 265 24.66 11.55 10.11
CA GLN A 265 23.29 11.25 10.54
C GLN A 265 22.35 12.46 10.39
N ARG A 266 21.12 12.21 9.94
CA ARG A 266 20.08 13.22 9.76
C ARG A 266 18.80 12.77 10.45
N TRP A 267 18.12 13.73 11.08
CA TRP A 267 16.78 13.57 11.63
C TRP A 267 15.87 14.63 11.03
N LEU A 268 14.89 14.18 10.26
CA LEU A 268 13.86 15.04 9.67
C LEU A 268 12.53 14.76 10.36
N THR A 269 11.64 15.74 10.34
CA THR A 269 10.28 15.57 10.88
C THR A 269 9.28 16.04 9.85
N ALA A 270 8.21 15.29 9.66
CA ALA A 270 7.10 15.70 8.82
C ALA A 270 5.77 15.59 9.56
N GLN A 271 4.83 16.47 9.26
CA GLN A 271 3.49 16.38 9.81
C GLN A 271 2.45 16.90 8.83
N GLY A 272 1.24 16.38 8.95
CA GLY A 272 0.14 16.82 8.10
C GLY A 272 -1.14 16.04 8.35
N SER A 273 -2.07 16.14 7.40
CA SER A 273 -3.40 15.54 7.51
C SER A 273 -3.45 14.24 6.74
N TYR A 274 -4.36 13.35 7.12
CA TYR A 274 -4.57 12.09 6.41
C TYR A 274 -6.05 11.85 6.09
N ALA A 275 -6.30 11.11 5.01
CA ALA A 275 -7.61 10.69 4.55
C ALA A 275 -7.49 9.31 3.86
N GLY A 276 -8.39 8.38 4.23
CA GLY A 276 -8.30 6.99 3.76
C GLY A 276 -6.92 6.40 4.07
N ALA A 277 -6.30 5.79 3.07
CA ALA A 277 -4.98 5.18 3.14
C ALA A 277 -3.79 6.16 3.01
N GLN A 278 -4.04 7.47 2.83
CA GLN A 278 -3.01 8.44 2.49
C GLN A 278 -2.84 9.56 3.51
N ALA A 279 -1.61 10.07 3.63
CA ALA A 279 -1.30 11.27 4.41
C ALA A 279 -0.34 12.20 3.68
N GLU A 280 -0.72 13.48 3.57
CA GLU A 280 0.10 14.53 2.99
C GLU A 280 0.79 15.34 4.08
N LEU A 281 2.11 15.34 4.09
CA LEU A 281 2.94 15.90 5.14
C LEU A 281 3.88 16.98 4.61
N GLN A 282 4.09 18.01 5.40
CA GLN A 282 5.16 18.98 5.19
C GLN A 282 6.40 18.49 5.91
N LEU A 283 7.53 18.43 5.21
CA LEU A 283 8.82 17.96 5.72
C LEU A 283 9.66 19.14 6.21
N TYR A 284 10.28 18.94 7.38
CA TYR A 284 11.06 19.95 8.06
C TYR A 284 12.43 19.44 8.48
N SER A 285 13.43 20.31 8.38
CA SER A 285 14.75 20.15 8.97
C SER A 285 14.88 21.07 10.18
N SER A 286 15.36 20.52 11.29
CA SER A 286 15.60 21.29 12.51
C SER A 286 17.08 21.33 12.82
N GLY A 287 17.62 22.51 13.10
CA GLY A 287 19.06 22.69 13.31
C GLY A 287 19.41 23.83 14.26
N GLY A 288 20.67 23.90 14.64
CA GLY A 288 21.21 25.02 15.42
C GLY A 288 20.88 25.02 16.91
N GLY A 289 20.23 23.99 17.45
CA GLY A 289 20.02 23.80 18.89
C GLY A 289 21.23 23.24 19.63
N LEU A 290 21.28 23.40 20.96
CA LEU A 290 22.25 22.70 21.83
C LEU A 290 21.58 21.56 22.59
N PHE A 291 22.30 20.44 22.72
CA PHE A 291 21.85 19.28 23.49
C PHE A 291 21.55 19.66 24.95
N ASP A 292 20.34 19.32 25.41
CA ASP A 292 19.85 19.54 26.78
C ASP A 292 20.00 20.99 27.28
N ARG A 293 19.97 21.98 26.37
CA ARG A 293 20.08 23.41 26.71
C ARG A 293 19.13 24.27 25.87
N SER A 294 18.56 25.30 26.50
CA SER A 294 17.50 26.12 25.90
C SER A 294 17.99 27.26 24.98
N PRO A 295 19.19 27.84 25.15
CA PRO A 295 19.80 28.68 24.13
C PRO A 295 21.00 27.98 23.48
N PRO A 296 21.21 28.12 22.16
CA PRO A 296 20.38 28.80 21.17
C PRO A 296 19.05 28.08 20.88
N VAL A 297 18.05 28.86 20.45
CA VAL A 297 16.75 28.34 19.98
C VAL A 297 16.96 27.66 18.63
N PRO A 298 16.53 26.40 18.44
CA PRO A 298 16.63 25.72 17.15
C PRO A 298 15.87 26.47 16.05
N VAL A 299 16.41 26.42 14.84
CA VAL A 299 15.71 26.82 13.62
C VAL A 299 14.95 25.62 13.08
N HIS A 300 13.71 25.83 12.66
CA HIS A 300 12.86 24.82 12.04
C HIS A 300 12.47 25.32 10.64
N GLU A 301 12.97 24.65 9.62
CA GLU A 301 12.83 25.07 8.23
C GLU A 301 12.03 24.02 7.47
N GLN A 302 11.01 24.46 6.73
CA GLN A 302 10.27 23.59 5.81
C GLN A 302 11.13 23.36 4.56
N ILE A 303 11.48 22.11 4.30
CA ILE A 303 12.43 21.74 3.23
C ILE A 303 11.78 20.95 2.09
N GLY A 304 10.54 20.51 2.26
CA GLY A 304 9.85 19.70 1.28
C GLY A 304 8.52 19.14 1.75
N SER A 305 8.14 18.01 1.16
CA SER A 305 6.91 17.28 1.45
C SER A 305 7.12 15.77 1.43
N ILE A 306 6.22 15.06 2.12
CA ILE A 306 6.09 13.61 2.07
C ILE A 306 4.63 13.27 1.77
N LEU A 307 4.40 12.35 0.85
CA LEU A 307 3.12 11.63 0.74
C LEU A 307 3.35 10.22 1.31
N LEU A 308 2.60 9.87 2.35
CA LEU A 308 2.51 8.50 2.83
C LEU A 308 1.32 7.83 2.18
N GLN A 309 1.53 6.64 1.65
CA GLN A 309 0.47 5.73 1.28
C GLN A 309 0.65 4.43 2.04
N PHE A 310 -0.43 3.89 2.60
CA PHE A 310 -0.41 2.56 3.17
C PHE A 310 -1.13 1.60 2.24
N GLU A 311 -0.45 0.52 1.88
CA GLU A 311 -1.09 -0.61 1.22
C GLU A 311 -1.84 -1.45 2.27
N ASP A 312 -1.31 -1.58 3.49
CA ASP A 312 -1.95 -2.31 4.59
C ASP A 312 -1.36 -1.95 5.98
N CYS A 313 -1.63 -2.79 6.97
CA CYS A 313 -1.17 -2.64 8.35
C CYS A 313 0.32 -2.97 8.62
N ALA A 314 1.01 -3.51 7.63
CA ALA A 314 2.39 -3.97 7.63
C ALA A 314 3.25 -3.30 6.53
N ASN A 315 2.64 -2.79 5.47
CA ASN A 315 3.31 -2.21 4.30
C ASN A 315 2.78 -0.80 3.99
N GLY A 316 3.71 0.08 3.64
CA GLY A 316 3.47 1.44 3.18
C GLY A 316 4.49 1.85 2.13
N THR A 317 4.27 3.00 1.52
CA THR A 317 5.24 3.70 0.69
C THR A 317 5.35 5.15 1.15
N VAL A 318 6.60 5.61 1.33
CA VAL A 318 6.94 7.02 1.60
C VAL A 318 7.43 7.64 0.31
N PHE A 319 6.63 8.51 -0.30
CA PHE A 319 7.07 9.38 -1.38
C PHE A 319 7.61 10.68 -0.77
N TYR A 320 8.80 11.13 -1.19
CA TYR A 320 9.42 12.35 -0.68
C TYR A 320 9.82 13.28 -1.80
N ASP A 321 9.70 14.59 -1.54
CA ASP A 321 10.07 15.67 -2.45
C ASP A 321 10.80 16.76 -1.64
N ILE A 322 12.08 17.02 -1.93
CA ILE A 322 12.96 17.90 -1.12
C ILE A 322 13.62 18.98 -2.00
N PRO A 323 12.85 19.97 -2.50
CA PRO A 323 13.34 21.07 -3.34
C PRO A 323 14.42 21.94 -2.66
N ALA A 324 14.44 21.99 -1.33
CA ALA A 324 15.39 22.83 -0.60
C ALA A 324 16.87 22.42 -0.77
N LEU A 325 17.15 21.24 -1.33
CA LEU A 325 18.51 20.80 -1.65
C LEU A 325 19.11 21.48 -2.90
N GLY A 326 18.35 22.31 -3.63
CA GLY A 326 18.86 23.07 -4.78
C GLY A 326 19.29 22.16 -5.93
N GLU A 327 20.53 22.29 -6.40
CA GLU A 327 21.07 21.40 -7.46
C GLU A 327 21.16 19.93 -7.01
N ALA A 328 21.18 19.68 -5.69
CA ALA A 328 21.08 18.35 -5.10
C ALA A 328 19.63 17.96 -4.79
N TYR A 329 18.64 18.59 -5.45
CA TYR A 329 17.23 18.22 -5.38
C TYR A 329 17.04 16.70 -5.40
N ARG A 330 16.19 16.20 -4.50
CA ARG A 330 15.84 14.78 -4.43
C ARG A 330 14.34 14.64 -4.38
N THR A 331 13.85 13.76 -5.23
CA THR A 331 12.52 13.15 -5.16
C THR A 331 12.71 11.65 -5.24
N GLY A 332 11.76 10.90 -4.70
CA GLY A 332 11.75 9.45 -4.82
C GLY A 332 10.75 8.82 -3.88
N LEU A 333 10.83 7.49 -3.78
CA LEU A 333 9.99 6.72 -2.89
C LEU A 333 10.81 5.72 -2.07
N ILE A 334 10.27 5.34 -0.94
CA ILE A 334 10.85 4.36 -0.04
C ILE A 334 9.71 3.40 0.35
N PRO A 335 9.73 2.16 -0.13
CA PRO A 335 8.83 1.13 0.39
C PRO A 335 9.16 0.93 1.87
N ILE A 336 8.15 0.94 2.73
CA ILE A 336 8.34 0.79 4.17
C ILE A 336 7.57 -0.42 4.69
N ARG A 337 8.24 -1.17 5.54
CA ARG A 337 7.66 -2.27 6.30
C ARG A 337 7.62 -1.92 7.77
N ARG A 338 6.56 -2.35 8.43
CA ARG A 338 6.42 -2.22 9.88
C ARG A 338 7.40 -3.13 10.60
N VAL A 339 8.05 -2.60 11.64
CA VAL A 339 8.97 -3.36 12.48
C VAL A 339 8.21 -4.30 13.43
N ALA A 340 7.18 -3.79 14.12
CA ALA A 340 6.41 -4.57 15.09
C ALA A 340 5.24 -5.30 14.40
N LEU A 341 5.53 -6.46 13.81
CA LEU A 341 4.54 -7.27 13.08
C LEU A 341 3.43 -7.84 13.98
N ASP A 342 3.63 -7.90 15.30
CA ASP A 342 2.62 -8.30 16.27
C ASP A 342 1.46 -7.29 16.41
N ASN A 343 1.69 -6.03 16.00
CA ASN A 343 0.65 -5.00 15.98
C ASN A 343 -0.21 -5.01 14.70
N VAL A 344 0.16 -5.80 13.67
CA VAL A 344 -0.57 -5.86 12.39
C VAL A 344 -2.02 -6.27 12.62
N THR A 345 -2.25 -7.36 13.37
CA THR A 345 -3.61 -7.83 13.70
C THR A 345 -4.42 -6.79 14.49
N HIS A 346 -3.78 -5.93 15.28
CA HIS A 346 -4.48 -4.85 15.99
C HIS A 346 -4.92 -3.73 15.04
N CYS A 347 -4.09 -3.41 14.06
CA CYS A 347 -4.42 -2.48 12.99
C CYS A 347 -5.54 -3.02 12.10
N GLU A 348 -5.47 -4.29 11.65
CA GLU A 348 -6.48 -4.89 10.77
C GLU A 348 -7.87 -4.92 11.42
N ARG A 349 -7.95 -5.20 12.72
CA ARG A 349 -9.23 -5.19 13.46
C ARG A 349 -9.85 -3.80 13.58
N ALA A 350 -9.02 -2.76 13.57
CA ALA A 350 -9.50 -1.37 13.65
C ALA A 350 -9.90 -0.82 12.29
N ASP A 351 -9.50 -1.49 11.20
CA ASP A 351 -9.82 -1.14 9.82
C ASP A 351 -11.12 -1.81 9.33
N GLN A 352 -11.67 -2.75 10.10
CA GLN A 352 -12.98 -3.36 9.83
C GLN A 352 -14.13 -2.40 10.19
N PRO A 353 -15.17 -2.29 9.34
CA PRO A 353 -16.28 -1.33 9.50
C PRO A 353 -17.18 -1.57 10.74
#